data_AF-A0A380MSP3-F1
#
_entry.id   AF-A0A380MSP3-F1
#
_cell.length_a   1.000
_cell.length_b   1.000
_cell.length_c   1.000
_cell.angle_alpha   90.00
_cell.angle_beta   90.00
_cell.angle_gamma   90.00
#
_symmetry.space_group_name_H-M   'P 1'
#
loop_
_entity.id
_entity.type
_entity.pdbx_description
1 polymer ?
#
loop_
_entity_poly.entity_id
_entity_poly.type
_entity_poly.pdbx_seq_one_letter_code
_entity_poly.pdbx_strand_id
1 'polypeptide(L)'
;MQDSVDFQLIPQDQSRLSELLGQMNSNVGLIESQLSVNIANRGHLFRITGEEGRVAQARFVIEHLYQQTGSGVLNQDDVHLALRDAGATLVSEIHAHDVGKDIRIETKRGTISGRGTNQRRYLKRIFEHAVNFGVGPAGTGKTYLAVAAAVSYLAEDKVRKVVLVRPAVEAGERLGFLPGDMTQKVDPYLRPLYDALNDMLGAERVSKLMERGVIEIAPLAFMRGRTLNDAFIILDEAQNTTVEQMKMFLTRQGFGSTSVITGDPTQIDLPKGVTSGLKHAVRVLANVEGISFTRFEAEDVVRHPLVQRIIEAYDKQMKADEEKNDTNNN
;
A
#
# COMPACT_ATOMS: atom_id res chain seq x y z
N MET A 1 24.54 -17.06 0.24
CA MET A 1 25.37 -17.72 1.27
C MET A 1 24.67 -19.01 1.67
N GLN A 2 25.40 -20.06 2.03
CA GLN A 2 24.79 -21.24 2.64
C GLN A 2 24.44 -20.90 4.08
N ASP A 3 23.16 -21.04 4.43
CA ASP A 3 22.61 -20.82 5.75
C ASP A 3 22.18 -22.16 6.37
N SER A 4 22.14 -22.21 7.70
CA SER A 4 21.77 -23.41 8.46
C SER A 4 20.90 -23.07 9.64
N VAL A 5 19.74 -23.72 9.77
CA VAL A 5 18.78 -23.50 10.85
C VAL A 5 18.52 -24.80 11.60
N ASP A 6 18.67 -24.75 12.91
CA ASP A 6 18.33 -25.82 13.84
C ASP A 6 17.03 -25.44 14.60
N PHE A 7 16.08 -26.38 14.68
CA PHE A 7 14.83 -26.18 15.40
C PHE A 7 14.27 -27.50 15.96
N GLN A 8 13.28 -27.38 16.84
CA GLN A 8 12.66 -28.51 17.53
C GLN A 8 11.14 -28.46 17.40
N LEU A 9 10.54 -29.60 17.06
CA LEU A 9 9.08 -29.74 16.97
C LEU A 9 8.45 -29.98 18.35
N ILE A 10 7.40 -29.22 18.66
CA ILE A 10 6.67 -29.24 19.93
C ILE A 10 5.16 -29.27 19.62
N PRO A 11 4.32 -30.07 20.33
CA PRO A 11 4.68 -31.03 21.38
C PRO A 11 5.42 -32.25 20.81
N GLN A 12 6.24 -32.92 21.62
CA GLN A 12 6.95 -34.14 21.21
C GLN A 12 5.99 -35.34 21.23
N ASP A 13 5.60 -35.82 20.06
CA ASP A 13 4.73 -36.98 19.87
C ASP A 13 5.27 -37.89 18.77
N GLN A 14 5.61 -39.12 19.14
CA GLN A 14 6.24 -40.08 18.24
C GLN A 14 5.34 -40.50 17.08
N SER A 15 4.03 -40.56 17.30
CA SER A 15 3.06 -40.94 16.26
C SER A 15 2.95 -39.84 15.21
N ARG A 16 2.87 -38.58 15.65
CA ARG A 16 2.86 -37.39 14.78
C ARG A 16 4.15 -37.25 13.99
N LEU A 17 5.30 -37.51 14.63
CA LEU A 17 6.59 -37.49 13.96
C LEU A 17 6.69 -38.56 12.87
N SER A 18 6.24 -39.79 13.16
CA SER A 18 6.23 -40.87 12.15
C SER A 18 5.34 -40.55 10.96
N GLU A 19 4.23 -39.86 11.20
CA GLU A 19 3.29 -39.44 10.17
C GLU A 19 3.87 -38.33 9.27
N LEU A 20 4.51 -37.33 9.88
CA LEU A 20 5.20 -36.26 9.16
C LEU A 20 6.29 -36.80 8.21
N LEU A 21 7.12 -37.72 8.70
CA LEU A 21 8.23 -38.28 7.92
C LEU A 21 7.74 -39.11 6.72
N GLY A 22 6.60 -39.79 6.86
CA GLY A 22 6.07 -40.71 5.86
C GLY A 22 6.87 -42.02 5.76
N GLN A 23 6.45 -42.92 4.88
CA GLN A 23 7.13 -44.21 4.71
C GLN A 23 8.54 -44.00 4.15
N MET A 24 9.55 -44.56 4.81
CA MET A 24 10.97 -44.40 4.42
C MET A 24 11.41 -42.92 4.23
N ASN A 25 10.86 -42.00 5.04
CA ASN A 25 11.12 -40.56 4.94
C ASN A 25 10.71 -39.93 3.59
N SER A 26 9.73 -40.51 2.90
CA SER A 26 9.27 -40.03 1.58
C SER A 26 8.89 -38.56 1.57
N ASN A 27 8.28 -38.06 2.64
CA ASN A 27 7.79 -36.68 2.71
C ASN A 27 8.96 -35.69 2.86
N VAL A 28 9.95 -36.03 3.69
CA VAL A 28 11.15 -35.19 3.85
C VAL A 28 11.97 -35.17 2.57
N GLY A 29 12.18 -36.32 1.92
CA GLY A 29 12.89 -36.39 0.64
C GLY A 29 12.20 -35.58 -0.46
N LEU A 30 10.85 -35.53 -0.45
CA LEU A 30 10.10 -34.69 -1.37
C LEU A 30 10.36 -33.19 -1.11
N ILE A 31 10.36 -32.75 0.14
CA ILE A 31 10.67 -31.37 0.53
C ILE A 31 12.11 -30.98 0.14
N GLU A 32 13.09 -31.85 0.41
CA GLU A 32 14.49 -31.65 0.04
C GLU A 32 14.66 -31.47 -1.47
N SER A 33 14.05 -32.35 -2.27
CA SER A 33 14.15 -32.31 -3.73
C SER A 33 13.52 -31.06 -4.35
N GLN A 34 12.35 -30.65 -3.85
CA GLN A 34 11.60 -29.50 -4.38
C GLN A 34 12.25 -28.16 -4.00
N LEU A 35 12.74 -28.03 -2.77
CA LEU A 35 13.34 -26.78 -2.28
C LEU A 35 14.86 -26.73 -2.49
N SER A 36 15.49 -27.80 -2.96
CA SER A 36 16.96 -27.90 -3.11
C SER A 36 17.70 -27.57 -1.81
N VAL A 37 17.21 -28.10 -0.69
CA VAL A 37 17.81 -28.00 0.65
C VAL A 37 18.17 -29.38 1.17
N ASN A 38 19.03 -29.45 2.18
CA ASN A 38 19.35 -30.69 2.89
C ASN A 38 18.76 -30.64 4.31
N ILE A 39 18.00 -31.66 4.67
CA ILE A 39 17.26 -31.78 5.92
C ILE A 39 17.76 -33.02 6.67
N ALA A 40 18.32 -32.80 7.85
CA ALA A 40 18.71 -33.87 8.76
C ALA A 40 17.83 -33.81 10.02
N ASN A 41 17.38 -34.96 10.51
CA ASN A 41 16.60 -35.04 11.73
C ASN A 41 17.13 -36.09 12.72
N ARG A 42 17.01 -35.79 14.01
CA ARG A 42 17.26 -36.72 15.11
C ARG A 42 16.11 -36.65 16.10
N GLY A 43 15.12 -37.52 15.91
CA GLY A 43 13.84 -37.41 16.62
C GLY A 43 13.11 -36.14 16.22
N HIS A 44 12.72 -35.32 17.19
CA HIS A 44 12.03 -34.03 16.97
C HIS A 44 12.97 -32.85 16.68
N LEU A 45 14.29 -33.07 16.67
CA LEU A 45 15.28 -32.05 16.32
C LEU A 45 15.58 -32.10 14.83
N PHE A 46 15.40 -30.98 14.15
CA PHE A 46 15.62 -30.83 12.72
C PHE A 46 16.70 -29.79 12.46
N ARG A 47 17.55 -30.08 11.48
CA ARG A 47 18.58 -29.21 10.93
C ARG A 47 18.35 -29.09 9.43
N ILE A 48 18.27 -27.86 8.93
CA ILE A 48 18.09 -27.57 7.52
C ILE A 48 19.29 -26.75 7.05
N THR A 49 19.88 -27.13 5.92
CA THR A 49 21.02 -26.42 5.31
C THR A 49 20.74 -26.12 3.84
N GLY A 50 21.04 -24.91 3.39
CA GLY A 50 20.71 -24.47 2.03
C GLY A 50 20.84 -22.97 1.82
N GLU A 51 20.15 -22.43 0.83
CA GLU A 51 20.04 -20.97 0.62
C GLU A 51 19.06 -20.35 1.63
N GLU A 52 19.41 -19.20 2.23
CA GLU A 52 18.69 -18.53 3.34
C GLU A 52 17.15 -18.51 3.17
N GLY A 53 16.65 -18.09 2.01
CA GLY A 53 15.20 -18.06 1.73
C GLY A 53 14.54 -19.45 1.61
N ARG A 54 15.28 -20.46 1.15
CA ARG A 54 14.78 -21.83 0.99
C ARG A 54 14.83 -22.62 2.30
N VAL A 55 15.80 -22.30 3.15
CA VAL A 55 15.90 -22.86 4.51
C VAL A 55 14.70 -22.43 5.35
N ALA A 56 14.29 -21.15 5.26
CA ALA A 56 13.09 -20.64 5.91
C ALA A 56 11.81 -21.32 5.38
N GLN A 57 11.70 -21.50 4.05
CA GLN A 57 10.58 -22.24 3.42
C GLN A 57 10.45 -23.66 3.96
N ALA A 58 11.56 -24.41 3.93
CA ALA A 58 11.57 -25.78 4.37
C ALA A 58 11.19 -25.92 5.85
N ARG A 59 11.64 -24.98 6.71
CA ARG A 59 11.22 -24.95 8.11
C ARG A 59 9.73 -24.76 8.26
N PHE A 60 9.15 -23.79 7.55
CA PHE A 60 7.72 -23.49 7.60
C PHE A 60 6.87 -24.69 7.17
N VAL A 61 7.22 -25.36 6.06
CA VAL A 61 6.54 -26.59 5.60
C VAL A 61 6.50 -27.63 6.71
N ILE A 62 7.66 -27.87 7.34
CA ILE A 62 7.82 -28.92 8.34
C ILE A 62 7.00 -28.61 9.60
N GLU A 63 7.02 -27.36 10.07
CA GLU A 63 6.22 -26.93 11.22
C GLU A 63 4.71 -26.97 10.92
N HIS A 64 4.30 -26.54 9.72
CA HIS A 64 2.90 -26.55 9.29
C HIS A 64 2.34 -27.97 9.13
N LEU A 65 3.06 -28.85 8.41
CA LEU A 65 2.67 -30.25 8.29
C LEU A 65 2.62 -30.93 9.65
N TYR A 66 3.58 -30.64 10.54
CA TYR A 66 3.55 -31.17 11.90
C TYR A 66 2.29 -30.74 12.66
N GLN A 67 1.83 -29.49 12.52
CA GLN A 67 0.59 -29.03 13.15
C GLN A 67 -0.65 -29.77 12.63
N GLN A 68 -0.65 -30.17 11.36
CA GLN A 68 -1.76 -30.89 10.73
C GLN A 68 -1.82 -32.39 11.09
N THR A 69 -0.70 -32.97 11.54
CA THR A 69 -0.69 -34.34 12.07
C THR A 69 -1.59 -34.48 13.30
N GLY A 70 -2.25 -35.63 13.42
CA GLY A 70 -3.20 -35.91 14.51
C GLY A 70 -4.68 -35.66 14.17
N SER A 71 -4.99 -34.96 13.07
CA SER A 71 -6.36 -34.77 12.55
C SER A 71 -6.75 -35.73 11.41
N GLY A 72 -5.83 -36.52 10.88
CA GLY A 72 -6.00 -37.45 9.76
C GLY A 72 -4.66 -37.73 9.08
N VAL A 73 -4.57 -38.81 8.28
CA VAL A 73 -3.32 -39.29 7.67
C VAL A 73 -2.81 -38.33 6.58
N LEU A 74 -1.62 -37.76 6.77
CA LEU A 74 -0.94 -36.98 5.74
C LEU A 74 -0.63 -37.81 4.49
N ASN A 75 -1.13 -37.39 3.33
CA ASN A 75 -0.84 -38.00 2.03
C ASN A 75 0.16 -37.14 1.21
N GLN A 76 0.64 -37.65 0.06
CA GLN A 76 1.59 -36.90 -0.77
C GLN A 76 0.98 -35.61 -1.35
N ASP A 77 -0.32 -35.57 -1.62
CA ASP A 77 -1.00 -34.36 -2.10
C ASP A 77 -1.03 -33.28 -1.01
N ASP A 78 -1.10 -33.64 0.28
CA ASP A 78 -1.01 -32.71 1.41
C ASP A 78 0.40 -32.12 1.53
N VAL A 79 1.44 -32.91 1.26
CA VAL A 79 2.83 -32.43 1.21
C VAL A 79 3.06 -31.53 0.00
N HIS A 80 2.52 -31.89 -1.17
CA HIS A 80 2.53 -31.02 -2.35
C HIS A 80 1.74 -29.73 -2.13
N LEU A 81 0.62 -29.80 -1.43
CA LEU A 81 -0.18 -28.64 -1.05
C LEU A 81 0.59 -27.79 -0.04
N ALA A 82 1.22 -28.37 0.98
CA ALA A 82 2.05 -27.63 1.95
C ALA A 82 3.36 -27.10 1.35
N LEU A 83 3.90 -27.71 0.30
CA LEU A 83 5.05 -27.20 -0.48
C LEU A 83 4.63 -26.12 -1.46
N ARG A 84 3.45 -26.26 -2.07
CA ARG A 84 2.83 -25.20 -2.86
C ARG A 84 2.44 -24.05 -1.96
N ASP A 85 1.92 -24.33 -0.78
CA ASP A 85 1.54 -23.36 0.24
C ASP A 85 2.81 -22.77 0.80
N ALA A 86 3.81 -23.44 1.35
CA ALA A 86 5.07 -22.79 1.73
C ALA A 86 5.83 -22.12 0.58
N GLY A 87 5.71 -22.68 -0.63
CA GLY A 87 6.05 -22.02 -1.88
C GLY A 87 5.31 -20.70 -1.95
N ALA A 88 3.98 -20.70 -1.85
CA ALA A 88 2.97 -19.65 -1.76
C ALA A 88 2.78 -19.04 -0.33
N THR A 89 3.67 -19.26 0.62
CA THR A 89 3.65 -18.73 2.00
C THR A 89 5.02 -18.11 2.23
N LEU A 90 5.98 -18.41 1.34
CA LEU A 90 7.00 -17.47 0.87
C LEU A 90 6.74 -16.87 -0.54
N VAL A 91 5.64 -17.18 -1.24
CA VAL A 91 5.27 -16.65 -2.58
C VAL A 91 3.77 -16.25 -2.70
N SER A 92 2.94 -16.40 -1.67
CA SER A 92 1.50 -16.02 -1.72
C SER A 92 0.94 -15.51 -0.40
N GLU A 93 1.78 -14.98 0.46
CA GLU A 93 1.38 -13.84 1.28
C GLU A 93 2.05 -12.60 0.69
N ILE A 94 1.49 -12.21 -0.46
CA ILE A 94 1.54 -10.90 -1.09
C ILE A 94 2.90 -10.19 -0.92
N HIS A 95 3.82 -10.43 -1.85
CA HIS A 95 5.01 -9.61 -1.99
C HIS A 95 4.98 -8.89 -3.33
N ALA A 96 4.97 -7.56 -3.24
CA ALA A 96 5.49 -6.69 -4.28
C ALA A 96 6.86 -7.24 -4.71
N HIS A 97 6.95 -7.83 -5.90
CA HIS A 97 8.21 -8.27 -6.47
C HIS A 97 9.15 -7.06 -6.61
N ASP A 98 10.22 -7.01 -5.79
CA ASP A 98 11.45 -6.29 -6.14
C ASP A 98 12.35 -7.20 -6.99
N VAL A 99 11.79 -7.78 -8.06
CA VAL A 99 12.58 -8.17 -9.22
C VAL A 99 12.39 -7.00 -10.18
N GLY A 100 13.41 -6.16 -10.30
CA GLY A 100 13.31 -4.87 -10.98
C GLY A 100 12.51 -4.92 -12.29
N LYS A 101 11.21 -4.60 -12.23
CA LYS A 101 10.53 -3.65 -13.13
C LYS A 101 9.08 -3.32 -12.81
N ASP A 102 8.25 -4.11 -12.12
CA ASP A 102 6.82 -3.76 -11.93
C ASP A 102 6.23 -4.16 -10.56
N ILE A 103 5.93 -3.19 -9.69
CA ILE A 103 5.10 -3.42 -8.50
C ILE A 103 3.64 -3.59 -8.94
N ARG A 104 3.08 -4.74 -8.57
CA ARG A 104 1.72 -5.18 -8.91
C ARG A 104 0.93 -5.38 -7.62
N ILE A 105 -0.21 -4.71 -7.52
CA ILE A 105 -1.14 -4.76 -6.39
C ILE A 105 -2.39 -5.47 -6.89
N GLU A 106 -2.69 -6.63 -6.33
CA GLU A 106 -3.87 -7.40 -6.73
C GLU A 106 -5.12 -6.85 -6.04
N THR A 107 -6.18 -6.68 -6.83
CA THR A 107 -7.50 -6.23 -6.36
C THR A 107 -8.58 -7.14 -6.89
N LYS A 108 -9.79 -7.05 -6.34
CA LYS A 108 -10.95 -7.84 -6.83
C LYS A 108 -11.24 -7.64 -8.32
N ARG A 109 -10.84 -6.50 -8.90
CA ARG A 109 -11.10 -6.14 -10.30
C ARG A 109 -9.89 -6.34 -11.23
N GLY A 110 -8.78 -6.84 -10.70
CA GLY A 110 -7.55 -7.10 -11.46
C GLY A 110 -6.30 -6.51 -10.80
N THR A 111 -5.19 -6.55 -11.52
CA THR A 111 -3.89 -6.08 -11.02
C THR A 111 -3.67 -4.60 -11.31
N ILE A 112 -3.48 -3.80 -10.27
CA ILE A 112 -3.04 -2.41 -10.35
C ILE A 112 -1.51 -2.39 -10.40
N SER A 113 -0.92 -1.71 -11.37
CA SER A 113 0.53 -1.51 -11.43
C SER A 113 0.87 -0.13 -11.97
N GLY A 114 2.06 0.36 -11.60
CA GLY A 114 2.58 1.60 -12.16
C GLY A 114 2.87 1.40 -13.65
N ARG A 115 2.17 2.14 -14.51
CA ARG A 115 2.40 2.07 -15.97
C ARG A 115 3.65 2.85 -16.36
N GLY A 116 3.79 4.05 -15.81
CA GLY A 116 4.93 4.95 -16.03
C GLY A 116 6.11 4.70 -15.07
N THR A 117 7.30 5.17 -15.47
CA THR A 117 8.52 5.07 -14.64
C THR A 117 8.36 5.75 -13.28
N ASN A 118 7.71 6.93 -13.23
CA ASN A 118 7.49 7.64 -11.97
C ASN A 118 6.44 6.96 -11.09
N GLN A 119 5.40 6.39 -11.67
CA GLN A 119 4.40 5.60 -10.94
C GLN A 119 5.02 4.36 -10.26
N ARG A 120 5.91 3.65 -10.96
CA ARG A 120 6.63 2.51 -10.39
C ARG A 120 7.59 2.92 -9.29
N ARG A 121 8.33 4.00 -9.51
CA ARG A 121 9.24 4.58 -8.51
C ARG A 121 8.48 5.05 -7.27
N TYR A 122 7.30 5.64 -7.46
CA TYR A 122 6.44 6.08 -6.37
C TYR A 122 5.98 4.91 -5.51
N LEU A 123 5.44 3.84 -6.13
CA LEU A 123 5.08 2.62 -5.43
C LEU A 123 6.27 2.05 -4.67
N LYS A 124 7.44 1.93 -5.32
CA LYS A 124 8.66 1.37 -4.69
C LYS A 124 9.04 2.14 -3.42
N ARG A 125 9.04 3.47 -3.51
CA ARG A 125 9.39 4.32 -2.38
C ARG A 125 8.41 4.20 -1.21
N ILE A 126 7.11 4.01 -1.48
CA ILE A 126 6.12 3.75 -0.44
C ILE A 126 6.49 2.52 0.40
N PHE A 127 7.03 1.46 -0.23
CA PHE A 127 7.47 0.25 0.47
C PHE A 127 8.78 0.43 1.26
N GLU A 128 9.63 1.36 0.85
CA GLU A 128 10.97 1.56 1.42
C GLU A 128 11.02 2.64 2.52
N HIS A 129 10.07 3.58 2.54
CA HIS A 129 10.14 4.77 3.40
C HIS A 129 8.90 4.93 4.26
N ALA A 130 9.09 5.42 5.49
CA ALA A 130 8.00 5.65 6.42
C ALA A 130 7.12 6.87 6.05
N VAL A 131 7.68 7.87 5.35
CA VAL A 131 6.95 9.06 4.88
C VAL A 131 7.21 9.26 3.39
N ASN A 132 6.14 9.40 2.61
CA ASN A 132 6.23 9.47 1.16
C ASN A 132 5.42 10.63 0.60
N PHE A 133 6.05 11.46 -0.22
CA PHE A 133 5.38 12.55 -0.93
C PHE A 133 5.20 12.21 -2.41
N GLY A 134 3.96 12.12 -2.86
CA GLY A 134 3.58 12.06 -4.28
C GLY A 134 3.10 13.43 -4.75
N VAL A 135 3.95 14.15 -5.49
CA VAL A 135 3.69 15.55 -5.85
C VAL A 135 3.61 15.70 -7.36
N GLY A 136 2.52 16.24 -7.88
CA GLY A 136 2.40 16.55 -9.30
C GLY A 136 0.96 16.64 -9.81
N PRO A 137 0.76 16.73 -11.14
CA PRO A 137 -0.53 17.04 -11.75
C PRO A 137 -1.67 16.08 -11.39
N ALA A 138 -2.91 16.54 -11.50
CA ALA A 138 -4.09 15.67 -11.43
C ALA A 138 -4.15 14.66 -12.60
N GLY A 139 -4.57 13.44 -12.30
CA GLY A 139 -4.66 12.35 -13.29
C GLY A 139 -3.36 11.55 -13.49
N THR A 140 -2.32 11.82 -12.71
CA THR A 140 -1.06 11.04 -12.68
C THR A 140 -1.16 9.74 -11.88
N GLY A 141 -2.29 9.51 -11.22
CA GLY A 141 -2.55 8.30 -10.42
C GLY A 141 -1.98 8.32 -9.01
N LYS A 142 -1.34 9.41 -8.55
CA LYS A 142 -0.70 9.52 -7.22
C LYS A 142 -1.59 9.06 -6.04
N THR A 143 -2.83 9.51 -5.98
CA THR A 143 -3.77 9.15 -4.90
C THR A 143 -4.28 7.72 -5.07
N TYR A 144 -4.65 7.34 -6.28
CA TYR A 144 -5.14 5.98 -6.57
C TYR A 144 -4.08 4.90 -6.26
N LEU A 145 -2.83 5.13 -6.63
CA LEU A 145 -1.71 4.24 -6.31
C LEU A 145 -1.40 4.20 -4.81
N ALA A 146 -1.55 5.32 -4.10
CA ALA A 146 -1.42 5.33 -2.64
C ALA A 146 -2.49 4.46 -1.97
N VAL A 147 -3.76 4.62 -2.38
CA VAL A 147 -4.87 3.81 -1.85
C VAL A 147 -4.65 2.33 -2.17
N ALA A 148 -4.18 2.00 -3.38
CA ALA A 148 -3.83 0.63 -3.73
C ALA A 148 -2.74 0.07 -2.80
N ALA A 149 -1.69 0.84 -2.53
CA ALA A 149 -0.64 0.42 -1.60
C ALA A 149 -1.19 0.22 -0.18
N ALA A 150 -2.07 1.12 0.29
CA ALA A 150 -2.71 0.99 1.60
C ALA A 150 -3.54 -0.29 1.73
N VAL A 151 -4.30 -0.63 0.67
CA VAL A 151 -5.07 -1.88 0.60
C VAL A 151 -4.15 -3.09 0.62
N SER A 152 -3.02 -3.06 -0.09
CA SER A 152 -1.99 -4.12 -0.06
C SER A 152 -1.45 -4.32 1.35
N TYR A 153 -1.02 -3.23 2.02
CA TYR A 153 -0.51 -3.27 3.39
C TYR A 153 -1.53 -3.85 4.38
N LEU A 154 -2.82 -3.53 4.19
CA LEU A 154 -3.89 -4.06 5.04
C LEU A 154 -4.16 -5.54 4.75
N ALA A 155 -4.09 -5.97 3.48
CA ALA A 155 -4.28 -7.37 3.10
C ALA A 155 -3.10 -8.26 3.52
N GLU A 156 -1.90 -7.68 3.62
CA GLU A 156 -0.65 -8.30 4.07
C GLU A 156 -0.48 -8.28 5.60
N ASP A 157 -1.48 -7.81 6.36
CA ASP A 157 -1.39 -7.60 7.81
C ASP A 157 -0.18 -6.76 8.27
N LYS A 158 0.44 -5.99 7.37
CA LYS A 158 1.54 -5.04 7.67
C LYS A 158 1.06 -3.86 8.51
N VAL A 159 -0.23 -3.53 8.40
CA VAL A 159 -0.90 -2.51 9.21
C VAL A 159 -2.24 -3.04 9.66
N ARG A 160 -2.67 -2.60 10.85
CA ARG A 160 -3.97 -2.93 11.42
C ARG A 160 -5.08 -1.99 10.94
N LYS A 161 -4.70 -0.82 10.41
CA LYS A 161 -5.65 0.25 10.08
C LYS A 161 -5.21 1.07 8.86
N VAL A 162 -6.16 1.48 8.04
CA VAL A 162 -5.97 2.48 6.98
C VAL A 162 -6.74 3.75 7.34
N VAL A 163 -6.08 4.90 7.27
CA VAL A 163 -6.69 6.21 7.58
C VAL A 163 -6.50 7.13 6.38
N LEU A 164 -7.60 7.46 5.70
CA LEU A 164 -7.62 8.38 4.56
C LEU A 164 -8.09 9.76 5.04
N VAL A 165 -7.30 10.77 4.76
CA VAL A 165 -7.46 12.12 5.28
C VAL A 165 -7.46 13.11 4.14
N ARG A 166 -8.38 14.07 4.17
CA ARG A 166 -8.43 15.19 3.21
C ARG A 166 -8.69 16.51 3.97
N PRO A 167 -8.00 17.61 3.65
CA PRO A 167 -8.33 18.91 4.22
C PRO A 167 -9.70 19.37 3.72
N ALA A 168 -10.49 19.97 4.61
CA ALA A 168 -11.71 20.65 4.22
C ALA A 168 -11.33 22.02 3.65
N VAL A 169 -11.64 22.26 2.38
CA VAL A 169 -11.35 23.50 1.66
C VAL A 169 -12.59 23.87 0.87
N GLU A 170 -12.99 25.13 0.98
CA GLU A 170 -14.12 25.68 0.23
C GLU A 170 -13.67 25.94 -1.22
N ALA A 171 -13.63 24.90 -2.04
CA ALA A 171 -13.37 25.04 -3.47
C ALA A 171 -14.57 25.70 -4.16
N GLY A 172 -14.57 27.04 -4.22
CA GLY A 172 -15.50 27.83 -5.03
C GLY A 172 -16.93 28.00 -4.49
N GLU A 173 -17.44 27.06 -3.68
CA GLU A 173 -18.72 27.17 -2.99
C GLU A 173 -18.51 27.16 -1.47
N ARG A 174 -19.10 28.13 -0.76
CA ARG A 174 -19.00 28.18 0.71
C ARG A 174 -19.62 26.91 1.28
N LEU A 175 -18.92 26.24 2.20
CA LEU A 175 -19.39 25.02 2.88
C LEU A 175 -20.78 25.20 3.54
N GLY A 176 -21.16 26.46 3.79
CA GLY A 176 -22.43 26.88 4.34
C GLY A 176 -23.69 26.56 3.52
N PHE A 177 -23.60 26.19 2.23
CA PHE A 177 -24.80 26.02 1.37
C PHE A 177 -25.30 24.59 1.19
N LEU A 178 -24.58 23.55 1.60
CA LEU A 178 -25.11 22.19 1.58
C LEU A 178 -26.08 22.00 2.77
N PRO A 179 -27.36 21.65 2.55
CA PRO A 179 -28.28 21.29 3.64
C PRO A 179 -27.84 19.96 4.28
N GLY A 180 -27.93 19.84 5.60
CA GLY A 180 -27.57 18.62 6.34
C GLY A 180 -26.54 18.81 7.47
N ASP A 181 -26.28 17.72 8.18
CA ASP A 181 -25.33 17.58 9.28
C ASP A 181 -23.89 17.84 8.79
N MET A 182 -22.96 18.26 9.66
CA MET A 182 -21.54 18.49 9.29
C MET A 182 -20.92 17.31 8.52
N THR A 183 -21.31 16.08 8.83
CA THR A 183 -20.87 14.86 8.14
C THR A 183 -21.36 14.81 6.68
N GLN A 184 -22.62 15.19 6.43
CA GLN A 184 -23.22 15.20 5.08
C GLN A 184 -22.62 16.28 4.18
N LYS A 185 -22.09 17.38 4.77
CA LYS A 185 -21.43 18.46 4.01
C LYS A 185 -19.99 18.15 3.61
N VAL A 186 -19.30 17.27 4.36
CA VAL A 186 -17.91 16.89 4.09
C VAL A 186 -17.84 15.68 3.15
N ASP A 187 -18.88 14.87 3.11
CA ASP A 187 -18.99 13.64 2.32
C ASP A 187 -18.68 13.81 0.81
N PRO A 188 -19.12 14.87 0.10
CA PRO A 188 -18.80 15.05 -1.32
C PRO A 188 -17.30 15.13 -1.61
N TYR A 189 -16.51 15.76 -0.73
CA TYR A 189 -15.06 15.91 -0.90
C TYR A 189 -14.30 14.60 -0.66
N LEU A 190 -14.87 13.72 0.15
CA LEU A 190 -14.29 12.42 0.49
C LEU A 190 -14.64 11.35 -0.54
N ARG A 191 -15.67 11.59 -1.37
CA ARG A 191 -16.19 10.63 -2.35
C ARG A 191 -15.14 10.00 -3.28
N PRO A 192 -14.15 10.74 -3.83
CA PRO A 192 -13.10 10.12 -4.64
C PRO A 192 -12.30 9.02 -3.90
N LEU A 193 -12.15 9.13 -2.59
CA LEU A 193 -11.46 8.13 -1.76
C LEU A 193 -12.34 6.89 -1.55
N TYR A 194 -13.65 7.08 -1.34
CA TYR A 194 -14.63 5.98 -1.31
C TYR A 194 -14.64 5.22 -2.63
N ASP A 195 -14.69 5.94 -3.76
CA ASP A 195 -14.74 5.33 -5.08
C ASP A 195 -13.49 4.50 -5.36
N ALA A 196 -12.30 5.02 -5.00
CA ALA A 196 -11.04 4.27 -5.13
C ALA A 196 -11.04 2.98 -4.30
N LEU A 197 -11.49 3.02 -3.04
CA LEU A 197 -11.58 1.83 -2.20
C LEU A 197 -12.61 0.82 -2.74
N ASN A 198 -13.77 1.30 -3.17
CA ASN A 198 -14.84 0.47 -3.71
C ASN A 198 -14.42 -0.23 -4.99
N ASP A 199 -13.62 0.43 -5.83
CA ASP A 199 -13.03 -0.17 -7.02
C ASP A 199 -12.10 -1.34 -6.68
N MET A 200 -11.30 -1.22 -5.61
CA MET A 200 -10.30 -2.22 -5.24
C MET A 200 -10.87 -3.39 -4.41
N LEU A 201 -11.75 -3.10 -3.46
CA LEU A 201 -12.24 -4.07 -2.45
C LEU A 201 -13.69 -4.49 -2.66
N GLY A 202 -14.46 -3.71 -3.42
CA GLY A 202 -15.91 -3.83 -3.55
C GLY A 202 -16.66 -3.18 -2.38
N ALA A 203 -17.80 -2.55 -2.68
CA ALA A 203 -18.57 -1.74 -1.74
C ALA A 203 -18.94 -2.45 -0.44
N GLU A 204 -19.42 -3.69 -0.52
CA GLU A 204 -19.82 -4.45 0.67
C GLU A 204 -18.65 -4.67 1.66
N ARG A 205 -17.46 -4.95 1.13
CA ARG A 205 -16.26 -5.16 1.96
C ARG A 205 -15.79 -3.84 2.57
N VAL A 206 -15.81 -2.75 1.79
CA VAL A 206 -15.44 -1.41 2.28
C VAL A 206 -16.35 -1.02 3.45
N SER A 207 -17.68 -1.15 3.30
CA SER A 207 -18.63 -0.84 4.38
C SER A 207 -18.33 -1.63 5.66
N LYS A 208 -18.11 -2.94 5.55
CA LYS A 208 -17.75 -3.80 6.71
C LYS A 208 -16.45 -3.37 7.39
N LEU A 209 -15.43 -3.00 6.61
CA LEU A 209 -14.13 -2.55 7.15
C LEU A 209 -14.25 -1.17 7.81
N MET A 210 -15.11 -0.29 7.28
CA MET A 210 -15.40 1.00 7.88
C MET A 210 -16.20 0.89 9.18
N GLU A 211 -17.23 0.06 9.21
CA GLU A 211 -18.01 -0.22 10.44
C GLU A 211 -17.13 -0.78 11.57
N ARG A 212 -16.14 -1.61 11.22
CA ARG A 212 -15.14 -2.14 12.17
C ARG A 212 -14.05 -1.14 12.53
N GLY A 213 -14.00 0.03 11.89
CA GLY A 213 -12.98 1.05 12.09
C GLY A 213 -11.58 0.69 11.57
N VAL A 214 -11.48 -0.36 10.73
CA VAL A 214 -10.25 -0.81 10.06
C VAL A 214 -9.87 0.14 8.93
N ILE A 215 -10.87 0.63 8.19
CA ILE A 215 -10.71 1.73 7.25
C ILE A 215 -11.42 2.94 7.83
N GLU A 216 -10.74 4.08 7.91
CA GLU A 216 -11.31 5.33 8.37
C GLU A 216 -11.09 6.40 7.31
N ILE A 217 -12.16 7.10 6.92
CA ILE A 217 -12.08 8.26 6.04
C ILE A 217 -12.55 9.47 6.86
N ALA A 218 -11.68 10.44 7.04
CA ALA A 218 -11.95 11.55 7.96
C ALA A 218 -11.36 12.88 7.45
N PRO A 219 -11.96 14.02 7.81
CA PRO A 219 -11.36 15.31 7.53
C PRO A 219 -10.10 15.54 8.38
N LEU A 220 -9.16 16.34 7.87
CA LEU A 220 -7.87 16.59 8.53
C LEU A 220 -7.96 17.06 9.99
N ALA A 221 -9.02 17.80 10.35
CA ALA A 221 -9.24 18.27 11.72
C ALA A 221 -9.30 17.13 12.76
N PHE A 222 -9.74 15.93 12.35
CA PHE A 222 -9.90 14.77 13.23
C PHE A 222 -8.56 14.11 13.57
N MET A 223 -7.47 14.52 12.93
CA MET A 223 -6.13 14.01 13.24
C MET A 223 -5.52 14.65 14.49
N ARG A 224 -6.07 15.78 14.96
CA ARG A 224 -5.54 16.52 16.11
C ARG A 224 -5.55 15.64 17.36
N GLY A 225 -4.39 15.57 18.04
CA GLY A 225 -4.25 14.83 19.30
C GLY A 225 -4.16 13.31 19.16
N ARG A 226 -4.13 12.76 17.93
CA ARG A 226 -4.01 11.32 17.71
C ARG A 226 -2.57 10.87 17.56
N THR A 227 -2.31 9.62 17.91
CA THR A 227 -1.09 8.90 17.51
C THR A 227 -1.55 7.66 16.76
N LEU A 228 -1.08 7.51 15.53
CA LEU A 228 -1.52 6.46 14.61
C LEU A 228 -0.43 5.41 14.52
N ASN A 229 -0.52 4.35 15.33
CA ASN A 229 0.38 3.20 15.30
C ASN A 229 -0.20 2.10 14.41
N ASP A 230 0.69 1.30 13.81
CA ASP A 230 0.38 0.18 12.91
C ASP A 230 -0.68 0.56 11.86
N ALA A 231 -0.51 1.74 11.26
CA ALA A 231 -1.49 2.33 10.37
C ALA A 231 -0.86 2.81 9.05
N PHE A 232 -1.61 2.66 7.96
CA PHE A 232 -1.30 3.30 6.69
C PHE A 232 -2.13 4.57 6.56
N ILE A 233 -1.49 5.74 6.57
CA ILE A 233 -2.16 7.04 6.59
C ILE A 233 -1.95 7.74 5.26
N ILE A 234 -3.03 8.17 4.61
CA ILE A 234 -2.97 8.96 3.38
C ILE A 234 -3.52 10.36 3.65
N LEU A 235 -2.74 11.40 3.34
CA LEU A 235 -3.22 12.78 3.24
C LEU A 235 -3.35 13.16 1.77
N ASP A 236 -4.58 13.23 1.28
CA ASP A 236 -4.90 13.63 -0.08
C ASP A 236 -5.19 15.15 -0.18
N GLU A 237 -5.01 15.71 -1.37
CA GLU A 237 -5.06 17.16 -1.64
C GLU A 237 -4.22 18.01 -0.69
N ALA A 238 -3.03 17.53 -0.36
CA ALA A 238 -2.18 18.13 0.65
C ALA A 238 -1.75 19.57 0.32
N GLN A 239 -1.85 20.00 -0.94
CA GLN A 239 -1.61 21.39 -1.34
C GLN A 239 -2.53 22.39 -0.62
N ASN A 240 -3.69 21.91 -0.18
CA ASN A 240 -4.71 22.68 0.53
C ASN A 240 -4.57 22.61 2.06
N THR A 241 -3.41 22.19 2.56
CA THR A 241 -3.05 22.31 3.97
C THR A 241 -2.28 23.60 4.23
N THR A 242 -2.43 24.19 5.42
CA THR A 242 -1.48 25.21 5.91
C THR A 242 -0.20 24.54 6.43
N VAL A 243 0.85 25.34 6.68
CA VAL A 243 2.10 24.85 7.29
C VAL A 243 1.86 24.19 8.64
N GLU A 244 1.00 24.79 9.48
CA GLU A 244 0.63 24.28 10.79
C GLU A 244 -0.12 22.97 10.69
N GLN A 245 -1.04 22.85 9.73
CA GLN A 245 -1.81 21.64 9.49
C GLN A 245 -0.94 20.49 8.98
N MET A 246 -0.02 20.77 8.05
CA MET A 246 0.96 19.79 7.57
C MET A 246 1.86 19.30 8.70
N LYS A 247 2.40 20.21 9.53
CA LYS A 247 3.20 19.84 10.70
C LYS A 247 2.38 19.03 11.71
N MET A 248 1.13 19.43 11.96
CA MET A 248 0.22 18.71 12.83
C MET A 248 0.03 17.27 12.34
N PHE A 249 -0.25 17.08 11.05
CA PHE A 249 -0.44 15.77 10.42
C PHE A 249 0.80 14.88 10.52
N LEU A 250 1.96 15.38 10.07
CA LEU A 250 3.21 14.59 10.04
C LEU A 250 3.63 14.11 11.43
N THR A 251 3.29 14.86 12.48
CA THR A 251 3.59 14.47 13.88
C THR A 251 2.57 13.50 14.49
N ARG A 252 1.56 13.03 13.74
CA ARG A 252 0.62 12.00 14.23
C ARG A 252 1.08 10.58 13.92
N GLN A 253 2.09 10.42 13.07
CA GLN A 253 2.63 9.11 12.72
C GLN A 253 3.27 8.44 13.95
N GLY A 254 2.79 7.25 14.27
CA GLY A 254 3.32 6.39 15.32
C GLY A 254 4.22 5.27 14.78
N PHE A 255 4.57 4.32 15.65
CA PHE A 255 5.38 3.16 15.28
C PHE A 255 4.61 2.19 14.38
N GLY A 256 5.32 1.47 13.51
CA GLY A 256 4.70 0.51 12.58
C GLY A 256 3.83 1.14 11.48
N SER A 257 3.88 2.47 11.33
CA SER A 257 3.00 3.21 10.43
C SER A 257 3.73 3.77 9.22
N THR A 258 3.02 3.86 8.10
CA THR A 258 3.48 4.50 6.87
C THR A 258 2.55 5.65 6.50
N SER A 259 3.11 6.84 6.24
CA SER A 259 2.36 8.02 5.81
C SER A 259 2.63 8.34 4.35
N VAL A 260 1.59 8.57 3.57
CA VAL A 260 1.67 8.98 2.17
C VAL A 260 0.91 10.28 1.97
N ILE A 261 1.59 11.30 1.44
CA ILE A 261 1.08 12.65 1.24
C ILE A 261 0.99 12.90 -0.26
N THR A 262 -0.22 13.11 -0.77
CA THR A 262 -0.47 13.37 -2.19
C THR A 262 -1.00 14.77 -2.41
N GLY A 263 -0.51 15.45 -3.45
CA GLY A 263 -1.04 16.77 -3.80
C GLY A 263 -0.47 17.36 -5.09
N ASP A 264 -1.11 18.40 -5.57
CA ASP A 264 -0.71 19.16 -6.76
C ASP A 264 -0.38 20.61 -6.38
N PRO A 265 0.89 21.04 -6.40
CA PRO A 265 1.28 22.39 -5.98
C PRO A 265 0.74 23.50 -6.91
N THR A 266 0.15 23.16 -8.05
CA THR A 266 -0.47 24.10 -8.98
C THR A 266 -1.96 24.36 -8.68
N GLN A 267 -2.62 23.48 -7.91
CA GLN A 267 -4.06 23.54 -7.60
C GLN A 267 -4.31 23.94 -6.14
N ILE A 268 -3.80 25.10 -5.72
CA ILE A 268 -3.95 25.59 -4.35
C ILE A 268 -5.23 26.38 -4.21
N ASP A 269 -6.16 25.88 -3.39
CA ASP A 269 -7.44 26.50 -3.06
C ASP A 269 -7.40 27.29 -1.75
N LEU A 270 -6.20 27.52 -1.19
CA LEU A 270 -6.03 28.30 0.03
C LEU A 270 -6.27 29.80 -0.21
N PRO A 271 -6.73 30.55 0.81
CA PRO A 271 -6.86 32.00 0.72
C PRO A 271 -5.55 32.68 0.30
N LYS A 272 -5.67 33.77 -0.46
CA LYS A 272 -4.51 34.55 -0.92
C LYS A 272 -3.62 34.95 0.25
N GLY A 273 -2.30 34.75 0.11
CA GLY A 273 -1.31 35.05 1.14
C GLY A 273 -1.03 33.91 2.12
N VAL A 274 -1.84 32.85 2.15
CA VAL A 274 -1.57 31.66 2.96
C VAL A 274 -0.57 30.75 2.23
N THR A 275 0.51 30.38 2.93
CA THR A 275 1.50 29.46 2.37
C THR A 275 0.99 28.02 2.44
N SER A 276 1.02 27.33 1.30
CA SER A 276 0.71 25.90 1.23
C SER A 276 1.71 25.06 2.03
N GLY A 277 1.19 24.24 2.93
CA GLY A 277 1.92 23.29 3.75
C GLY A 277 2.68 22.27 2.93
N LEU A 278 2.12 21.80 1.80
CA LEU A 278 2.82 20.90 0.88
C LEU A 278 4.07 21.55 0.27
N LYS A 279 3.93 22.75 -0.31
CA LYS A 279 5.07 23.48 -0.89
C LYS A 279 6.17 23.73 0.14
N HIS A 280 5.77 24.09 1.36
CA HIS A 280 6.70 24.31 2.46
C HIS A 280 7.39 23.00 2.90
N ALA A 281 6.64 21.92 3.10
CA ALA A 281 7.17 20.63 3.53
C ALA A 281 8.18 20.05 2.53
N VAL A 282 7.89 20.12 1.22
CA VAL A 282 8.81 19.66 0.16
C VAL A 282 10.16 20.38 0.24
N ARG A 283 10.19 21.65 0.67
CA ARG A 283 11.43 22.41 0.83
C ARG A 283 12.15 22.05 2.13
N VAL A 284 11.43 22.03 3.25
CA VAL A 284 12.03 21.89 4.60
C VAL A 284 12.46 20.45 4.88
N LEU A 285 11.76 19.46 4.32
CA LEU A 285 11.99 18.04 4.58
C LEU A 285 12.88 17.37 3.53
N ALA A 286 13.43 18.12 2.57
CA ALA A 286 14.18 17.58 1.43
C ALA A 286 15.39 16.71 1.83
N ASN A 287 16.01 17.00 2.98
CA ASN A 287 17.22 16.33 3.47
C ASN A 287 16.96 15.48 4.74
N VAL A 288 15.69 15.19 5.05
CA VAL A 288 15.34 14.37 6.22
C VAL A 288 15.36 12.89 5.82
N GLU A 289 16.18 12.10 6.52
CA GLU A 289 16.27 10.66 6.30
C GLU A 289 14.93 9.95 6.56
N GLY A 290 14.62 8.92 5.78
CA GLY A 290 13.36 8.18 5.88
C GLY A 290 12.15 8.85 5.23
N ILE A 291 12.33 10.02 4.60
CA ILE A 291 11.30 10.72 3.83
C ILE A 291 11.63 10.66 2.32
N SER A 292 10.67 10.21 1.51
CA SER A 292 10.82 10.14 0.06
C SER A 292 9.97 11.19 -0.67
N PHE A 293 10.44 11.64 -1.83
CA PHE A 293 9.72 12.57 -2.71
C PHE A 293 9.68 12.06 -4.14
N THR A 294 8.51 11.74 -4.66
CA THR A 294 8.29 11.40 -6.06
C THR A 294 7.53 12.52 -6.75
N ARG A 295 8.17 13.12 -7.76
CA ARG A 295 7.59 14.16 -8.59
C ARG A 295 6.99 13.52 -9.84
N PHE A 296 5.71 13.76 -10.07
CA PHE A 296 5.00 13.38 -11.27
C PHE A 296 4.96 14.56 -12.23
N GLU A 297 5.04 14.26 -13.51
CA GLU A 297 5.01 15.25 -14.58
C GLU A 297 3.74 15.09 -15.44
N ALA A 298 3.52 16.02 -16.36
CA ALA A 298 2.35 15.97 -17.26
C ALA A 298 2.34 14.70 -18.12
N GLU A 299 3.51 14.16 -18.45
CA GLU A 299 3.67 12.91 -19.22
C GLU A 299 3.20 11.66 -18.45
N ASP A 300 3.13 11.73 -17.12
CA ASP A 300 2.62 10.63 -16.28
C ASP A 300 1.09 10.57 -16.24
N VAL A 301 0.39 11.53 -16.87
CA VAL A 301 -1.06 11.62 -16.89
C VAL A 301 -1.64 10.54 -17.81
N VAL A 302 -2.34 9.59 -17.22
CA VAL A 302 -3.02 8.52 -17.97
C VAL A 302 -4.49 8.89 -18.09
N ARG A 303 -4.88 9.48 -19.21
CA ARG A 303 -6.28 9.82 -19.53
C ARG A 303 -6.71 9.15 -20.81
N HIS A 304 -8.02 8.98 -20.98
CA HIS A 304 -8.59 8.48 -22.22
C HIS A 304 -8.24 9.45 -23.38
N PRO A 305 -7.85 8.97 -24.59
CA PRO A 305 -7.43 9.84 -25.69
C PRO A 305 -8.43 10.94 -26.09
N LEU A 306 -9.73 10.69 -25.92
CA LEU A 306 -10.76 11.71 -26.12
C LEU A 306 -10.66 12.85 -25.10
N VAL A 307 -10.45 12.54 -23.82
CA VAL A 307 -10.34 13.54 -22.75
C VAL A 307 -9.11 14.41 -22.98
N GLN A 308 -8.00 13.82 -23.41
CA GLN A 308 -6.80 14.57 -23.77
C GLN A 308 -7.06 15.55 -24.93
N ARG A 309 -7.72 15.12 -26.00
CA ARG A 309 -8.11 16.00 -27.12
C ARG A 309 -9.04 17.14 -26.68
N ILE A 310 -9.94 16.89 -25.73
CA ILE A 310 -10.81 17.95 -25.17
C ILE A 310 -9.98 18.99 -24.42
N ILE A 311 -9.05 18.56 -23.55
CA ILE A 311 -8.17 19.46 -22.80
C ILE A 311 -7.33 20.31 -23.77
N GLU A 312 -6.72 19.68 -24.76
CA GLU A 312 -5.91 20.38 -25.77
C GLU A 312 -6.73 21.42 -26.57
N ALA A 313 -8.01 21.15 -26.82
CA ALA A 313 -8.89 22.10 -27.50
C ALA A 313 -9.19 23.34 -26.62
N TYR A 314 -9.43 23.14 -25.32
CA TYR A 314 -9.65 24.25 -24.38
C TYR A 314 -8.36 25.05 -24.14
N ASP A 315 -7.22 24.38 -23.95
CA ASP A 315 -5.92 25.05 -23.74
C ASP A 315 -5.52 25.92 -24.94
N LYS A 316 -5.80 25.45 -26.17
CA LYS A 316 -5.57 26.24 -27.39
C LYS A 316 -6.44 27.49 -27.42
N GLN A 317 -7.70 27.38 -27.02
CA GLN A 317 -8.61 28.51 -26.99
C GLN A 317 -8.20 29.53 -25.91
N MET A 318 -7.85 29.07 -24.70
CA MET A 318 -7.39 29.94 -23.62
C MET A 318 -6.12 30.72 -24.01
N LYS A 319 -5.13 30.05 -24.63
CA LYS A 319 -3.93 30.73 -25.14
C LYS A 319 -4.25 31.76 -26.23
N ALA A 320 -5.14 31.42 -27.15
CA ALA A 320 -5.56 32.36 -28.20
C ALA A 320 -6.29 33.59 -27.63
N ASP A 321 -7.04 33.42 -26.54
CA ASP A 321 -7.75 34.51 -25.87
C ASP A 321 -6.79 35.36 -25.02
N GLU A 322 -5.75 34.77 -24.41
CA GLU A 322 -4.65 35.49 -23.75
C GLU A 322 -3.85 36.34 -24.75
N GLU A 323 -3.43 35.75 -25.89
CA GLU A 323 -2.69 36.47 -26.95
C GLU A 323 -3.50 37.63 -27.54
N LYS A 324 -4.82 37.46 -27.72
CA LYS A 324 -5.71 38.56 -28.17
C LYS A 324 -5.84 39.69 -27.15
N ASN A 325 -5.87 39.37 -25.86
CA ASN A 325 -5.94 40.38 -24.80
C ASN A 325 -4.62 41.16 -24.67
N ASP A 326 -3.47 40.50 -24.86
CA ASP A 326 -2.17 41.18 -24.88
C ASP A 326 -2.00 42.05 -26.14
N THR A 327 -2.61 41.67 -27.26
CA THR A 327 -2.58 42.48 -28.51
C THR A 327 -3.52 43.69 -28.45
N ASN A 328 -4.60 43.63 -27.67
CA ASN A 328 -5.54 44.76 -27.48
C ASN A 328 -5.11 45.74 -26.37
N ASN A 329 -4.16 45.37 -25.52
CA ASN A 329 -3.61 46.21 -24.45
C ASN A 329 -2.28 46.89 -24.81
N ASN A 330 -1.78 46.69 -26.04
CA ASN A 330 -0.63 47.39 -26.64
C ASN A 330 -1.11 48.34 -27.75
#